data_AF-A0A183E5J6-F1
#
_entry.id   AF-A0A183E5J6-F1
#
_cell.length_a   1.000
_cell.length_b   1.000
_cell.length_c   1.000
_cell.angle_alpha   90.00
_cell.angle_beta   90.00
_cell.angle_gamma   90.00
#
_symmetry.space_group_name_H-M   'P 1'
#
loop_
_entity.id
_entity.type
_entity.pdbx_description
1 polymer ?
#
loop_
_entity_poly.entity_id
_entity_poly.type
_entity_poly.pdbx_seq_one_letter_code
_entity_poly.pdbx_strand_id
1 'polypeptide(L)'
;MPNSSSYSDSTNADVLWRYGRVLLEIALWTSSADKSRMATFLEAEKMCKKAVDHEDPLNPCPEAHKWYGITLAKLTDFRSDKKLAEAREHLERAVQLDPNDARSWQYLGMYFLFFHVWRALTYL
;
A
#
# COMPACT_ATOMS: atom_id res chain seq x y z
N MET A 1 -0.76 -24.63 7.49
CA MET A 1 -1.08 -23.24 7.08
C MET A 1 -2.57 -23.22 6.74
N PRO A 2 -3.38 -22.28 7.27
CA PRO A 2 -4.81 -22.27 6.98
C PRO A 2 -5.01 -21.99 5.48
N ASN A 3 -5.98 -22.67 4.86
CA ASN A 3 -6.31 -22.60 3.44
C ASN A 3 -6.47 -21.14 2.96
N SER A 4 -5.46 -20.59 2.31
CA SER A 4 -5.47 -19.24 1.71
C SER A 4 -6.43 -19.12 0.51
N SER A 5 -6.86 -20.25 -0.04
CA SER A 5 -7.58 -20.35 -1.31
C SER A 5 -8.98 -19.73 -1.31
N SER A 6 -9.64 -19.54 -0.16
CA SER A 6 -11.01 -19.01 -0.14
C SER A 6 -11.09 -17.49 -0.14
N TYR A 7 -10.02 -16.79 0.28
CA TYR A 7 -10.05 -15.33 0.48
C TYR A 7 -9.31 -14.57 -0.63
N SER A 8 -8.28 -15.17 -1.23
CA SER A 8 -7.54 -14.60 -2.37
C SER A 8 -8.36 -14.46 -3.66
N ASP A 9 -9.44 -15.24 -3.75
CA ASP A 9 -10.33 -15.34 -4.91
C ASP A 9 -11.62 -14.52 -4.72
N SER A 10 -11.76 -13.84 -3.57
CA SER A 10 -12.88 -12.93 -3.34
C SER A 10 -12.80 -11.72 -4.27
N THR A 11 -13.95 -11.23 -4.72
CA THR A 11 -14.09 -9.94 -5.42
C THR A 11 -14.55 -8.81 -4.49
N ASN A 12 -14.76 -9.11 -3.21
CA ASN A 12 -15.19 -8.09 -2.26
C ASN A 12 -14.00 -7.22 -1.84
N ALA A 13 -14.03 -5.95 -2.25
CA ALA A 13 -12.98 -4.97 -1.93
C ALA A 13 -12.66 -4.92 -0.43
N ASP A 14 -13.67 -5.02 0.45
CA ASP A 14 -13.49 -4.98 1.90
C ASP A 14 -12.65 -6.15 2.44
N VAL A 15 -12.89 -7.34 1.90
CA VAL A 15 -12.14 -8.54 2.27
C VAL A 15 -10.71 -8.43 1.74
N LEU A 16 -10.57 -7.96 0.50
CA LEU A 16 -9.29 -7.87 -0.18
C LEU A 16 -8.33 -6.87 0.49
N TRP A 17 -8.78 -5.65 0.83
CA TRP A 17 -7.88 -4.68 1.48
C TRP A 17 -7.48 -5.12 2.89
N ARG A 18 -8.39 -5.78 3.63
CA ARG A 18 -8.09 -6.33 4.96
C ARG A 18 -7.07 -7.46 4.87
N TYR A 19 -7.22 -8.34 3.88
CA TYR A 19 -6.27 -9.42 3.65
C TYR A 19 -4.90 -8.87 3.24
N GLY A 20 -4.86 -7.93 2.28
CA GLY A 20 -3.62 -7.25 1.87
C GLY A 20 -2.92 -6.53 3.03
N ARG A 21 -3.68 -5.86 3.90
CA ARG A 21 -3.16 -5.26 5.14
C ARG A 21 -2.49 -6.29 6.05
N VAL A 22 -3.16 -7.41 6.32
CA VAL A 22 -2.61 -8.45 7.21
C VAL A 22 -1.33 -9.04 6.63
N LEU A 23 -1.31 -9.32 5.33
CA LEU A 23 -0.10 -9.77 4.63
C LEU A 23 1.04 -8.76 4.74
N LEU A 24 0.74 -7.48 4.56
CA LEU A 24 1.72 -6.40 4.74
C LEU A 24 2.29 -6.40 6.17
N GLU A 25 1.42 -6.47 7.19
CA GLU A 25 1.84 -6.52 8.58
C GLU A 25 2.75 -7.74 8.83
N ILE A 26 2.36 -8.94 8.36
CA ILE A 26 3.19 -10.15 8.45
C ILE A 26 4.56 -9.94 7.79
N ALA A 27 4.60 -9.34 6.59
CA ALA A 27 5.84 -9.09 5.88
C ALA A 27 6.75 -8.07 6.60
N LEU A 28 6.16 -7.08 7.27
CA LEU A 28 6.89 -6.08 8.06
C LEU A 28 7.53 -6.68 9.31
N TRP A 29 6.85 -7.61 9.98
CA TRP A 29 7.35 -8.28 11.19
C TRP A 29 8.22 -9.51 10.90
N THR A 30 8.15 -10.05 9.69
CA THR A 30 9.05 -11.12 9.24
C THR A 30 10.48 -10.59 9.06
N SER A 31 11.47 -11.36 9.54
CA SER A 31 12.89 -11.02 9.44
C SER A 31 13.31 -10.75 7.99
N SER A 32 14.17 -9.75 7.77
CA SER A 32 14.73 -9.43 6.45
C SER A 32 15.57 -10.56 5.83
N ALA A 33 16.08 -11.48 6.66
CA ALA A 33 16.81 -12.66 6.20
C ALA A 33 15.89 -13.78 5.68
N ASP A 34 14.58 -13.72 5.98
CA ASP A 34 13.61 -14.70 5.52
C ASP A 34 13.28 -14.47 4.04
N LYS A 35 13.54 -15.49 3.21
CA LYS A 35 13.30 -15.45 1.77
C LYS A 35 11.82 -15.35 1.42
N SER A 36 10.92 -15.78 2.32
CA SER A 36 9.47 -15.70 2.11
C SER A 36 8.92 -14.28 2.28
N ARG A 37 9.64 -13.41 3.01
CA ARG A 37 9.20 -12.02 3.29
C ARG A 37 8.83 -11.25 2.03
N MET A 38 9.67 -11.33 1.00
CA MET A 38 9.43 -10.64 -0.26
C MET A 38 8.20 -11.22 -0.98
N ALA A 39 8.01 -12.53 -0.95
CA ALA A 39 6.82 -13.15 -1.53
C ALA A 39 5.54 -12.67 -0.84
N THR A 40 5.56 -12.54 0.50
CA THR A 40 4.43 -11.99 1.27
C THR A 40 4.14 -10.53 0.93
N PHE A 41 5.17 -9.70 0.73
CA PHE A 41 4.97 -8.32 0.26
C PHE A 41 4.32 -8.26 -1.13
N LEU A 42 4.78 -9.08 -2.07
CA LEU A 42 4.21 -9.13 -3.42
C LEU A 42 2.77 -9.65 -3.40
N GLU A 43 2.45 -10.58 -2.51
CA GLU A 43 1.07 -11.03 -2.30
C GLU A 43 0.21 -9.90 -1.72
N ALA A 44 0.72 -9.15 -0.74
CA ALA A 44 0.02 -7.98 -0.18
C ALA A 44 -0.27 -6.93 -1.26
N GLU A 45 0.71 -6.64 -2.13
CA GLU A 45 0.53 -5.72 -3.26
C GLU A 45 -0.59 -6.19 -4.18
N LYS A 46 -0.56 -7.48 -4.55
CA LYS A 46 -1.58 -8.07 -5.42
C LYS A 46 -2.98 -7.97 -4.83
N MET A 47 -3.14 -8.23 -3.53
CA MET A 47 -4.44 -8.18 -2.87
C MET A 47 -4.96 -6.76 -2.71
N CYS A 48 -4.10 -5.81 -2.31
CA CYS A 48 -4.48 -4.40 -2.23
C CYS A 48 -4.84 -3.83 -3.61
N LYS A 49 -4.10 -4.20 -4.67
CA LYS A 49 -4.42 -3.80 -6.04
C LYS A 49 -5.78 -4.30 -6.47
N LYS A 50 -6.06 -5.59 -6.26
CA LYS A 50 -7.38 -6.18 -6.53
C LYS A 50 -8.50 -5.45 -5.78
N ALA A 51 -8.26 -4.99 -4.54
CA ALA A 51 -9.26 -4.27 -3.78
C ALA A 51 -9.66 -2.95 -4.45
N VAL A 52 -8.70 -2.21 -4.99
CA VAL A 52 -8.94 -0.98 -5.76
C VAL A 52 -9.58 -1.30 -7.11
N ASP A 53 -9.13 -2.34 -7.82
CA ASP A 53 -9.69 -2.72 -9.12
C ASP A 53 -11.15 -3.20 -9.03
N HIS A 54 -11.59 -3.70 -7.87
CA HIS A 54 -12.96 -4.17 -7.59
C HIS A 54 -13.78 -3.22 -6.70
N GLU A 55 -13.33 -1.99 -6.50
CA GLU A 55 -14.12 -1.01 -5.75
C GLU A 55 -15.36 -0.56 -6.55
N ASP A 56 -16.41 -0.16 -5.83
CA ASP A 56 -17.59 0.44 -6.46
C ASP A 56 -17.25 1.87 -6.92
N PRO A 57 -17.34 2.19 -8.23
CA PRO A 57 -17.07 3.55 -8.71
C PRO A 57 -17.97 4.63 -8.09
N LEU A 58 -19.16 4.26 -7.60
CA LEU A 58 -20.09 5.18 -6.95
C LEU A 58 -19.80 5.36 -5.46
N ASN A 59 -19.08 4.41 -4.85
CA ASN A 59 -18.73 4.42 -3.44
C ASN A 59 -17.29 3.92 -3.23
N PRO A 60 -16.28 4.73 -3.60
CA PRO A 60 -14.88 4.35 -3.51
C PRO A 60 -14.46 4.15 -2.05
N CYS A 61 -13.59 3.17 -1.81
CA CYS A 61 -13.20 2.78 -0.45
C CYS A 61 -11.89 3.49 -0.03
N PRO A 62 -11.91 4.42 0.95
CA PRO A 62 -10.69 5.10 1.40
C PRO A 62 -9.64 4.12 1.92
N GLU A 63 -10.06 3.04 2.58
CA GLU A 63 -9.16 2.01 3.12
C GLU A 63 -8.42 1.24 2.03
N ALA A 64 -9.07 0.92 0.92
CA ALA A 64 -8.44 0.21 -0.19
C ALA A 64 -7.29 1.02 -0.77
N HIS A 65 -7.53 2.30 -1.08
CA HIS A 65 -6.50 3.21 -1.56
C HIS A 65 -5.40 3.43 -0.52
N LYS A 66 -5.75 3.63 0.75
CA LYS A 66 -4.80 3.78 1.86
C LYS A 66 -3.83 2.60 1.94
N TRP A 67 -4.36 1.38 2.01
CA TRP A 67 -3.51 0.20 2.17
C TRP A 67 -2.73 -0.13 0.90
N TYR A 68 -3.27 0.14 -0.28
CA TYR A 68 -2.50 -0.02 -1.51
C TYR A 68 -1.32 0.96 -1.57
N GLY A 69 -1.55 2.25 -1.28
CA GLY A 69 -0.50 3.26 -1.24
C GLY A 69 0.58 2.95 -0.20
N ILE A 70 0.21 2.52 1.01
CA ILE A 70 1.16 2.12 2.05
C ILE A 70 1.98 0.90 1.59
N THR A 71 1.34 -0.12 1.01
CA THR A 71 2.05 -1.32 0.52
C THR A 71 3.08 -0.95 -0.54
N LEU A 72 2.72 -0.10 -1.52
CA LEU A 72 3.63 0.37 -2.55
C LEU A 72 4.81 1.16 -1.96
N ALA A 73 4.54 2.07 -1.01
CA ALA A 73 5.57 2.85 -0.33
C ALA A 73 6.55 1.97 0.45
N LYS A 74 6.07 0.91 1.11
CA LYS A 74 6.91 -0.05 1.85
C LYS A 74 7.71 -0.99 0.95
N LEU A 75 7.14 -1.41 -0.19
CA LEU A 75 7.81 -2.29 -1.15
C LEU A 75 8.98 -1.62 -1.88
N THR A 76 8.88 -0.31 -2.09
CA THR A 76 9.80 0.39 -2.99
C THR A 76 11.01 1.01 -2.31
N ASP A 77 11.07 1.04 -0.98
CA ASP A 77 12.09 1.81 -0.23
C ASP A 77 12.31 3.22 -0.80
N PHE A 78 11.30 3.82 -1.44
CA PHE A 78 11.39 5.10 -2.16
C PHE A 78 12.38 5.15 -3.34
N ARG A 79 12.87 4.02 -3.85
CA ARG A 79 13.88 3.98 -4.94
C ARG A 79 13.31 3.86 -6.35
N SER A 80 12.05 3.44 -6.49
CA SER A 80 11.39 3.34 -7.79
C SER A 80 10.41 4.50 -7.98
N ASP A 81 10.78 5.48 -8.80
CA ASP A 81 10.01 6.70 -9.03
C ASP A 81 8.56 6.43 -9.45
N LYS A 82 8.35 5.43 -10.31
CA LYS A 82 7.02 5.09 -10.83
C LYS A 82 6.07 4.59 -9.75
N LYS A 83 6.49 3.55 -9.02
CA LYS A 83 5.67 2.97 -7.95
C LYS A 83 5.49 3.94 -6.79
N LEU A 84 6.45 4.85 -6.60
CA LEU A 84 6.33 5.90 -5.58
C LEU A 84 5.30 6.97 -5.98
N ALA A 85 5.25 7.37 -7.26
CA ALA A 85 4.20 8.24 -7.77
C ALA A 85 2.81 7.59 -7.65
N GLU A 86 2.69 6.30 -7.97
CA GLU A 86 1.45 5.53 -7.79
C GLU A 86 1.04 5.45 -6.31
N ALA A 87 2.00 5.20 -5.40
CA ALA A 87 1.75 5.22 -3.96
C ALA A 87 1.19 6.56 -3.49
N ARG A 88 1.78 7.66 -3.96
CA ARG A 88 1.33 9.02 -3.66
C ARG A 88 -0.09 9.26 -4.14
N GLU A 89 -0.41 8.92 -5.38
CA GLU A 89 -1.75 9.12 -5.96
C GLU A 89 -2.83 8.43 -5.12
N HIS A 90 -2.58 7.18 -4.71
CA HIS A 90 -3.53 6.46 -3.85
C HIS A 90 -3.61 7.03 -2.43
N LEU A 91 -2.51 7.52 -1.86
CA LEU A 91 -2.53 8.20 -0.56
C LEU A 91 -3.27 9.55 -0.63
N GLU A 92 -3.10 10.33 -1.69
CA GLU A 92 -3.86 11.56 -1.95
C GLU A 92 -5.35 11.26 -2.11
N ARG A 93 -5.69 10.19 -2.84
CA ARG A 93 -7.08 9.76 -2.96
C ARG A 93 -7.68 9.33 -1.62
N ALA A 94 -6.92 8.61 -0.80
CA ALA A 94 -7.36 8.19 0.53
C ALA A 94 -7.68 9.38 1.44
N VAL A 95 -6.82 10.42 1.48
CA VAL A 95 -7.09 11.62 2.31
C VAL A 95 -8.22 12.50 1.75
N GLN A 96 -8.46 12.48 0.43
CA GLN A 96 -9.62 13.17 -0.16
C GLN A 96 -10.94 12.51 0.28
N LEU A 97 -10.95 11.18 0.36
CA LEU A 97 -12.12 10.39 0.74
C LEU A 97 -12.33 10.38 2.27
N ASP A 98 -11.25 10.26 3.05
CA ASP A 98 -11.25 10.38 4.51
C ASP A 98 -10.15 11.35 4.98
N PRO A 99 -10.48 12.65 5.13
CA PRO A 99 -9.52 13.66 5.59
C PRO A 99 -9.01 13.46 7.01
N ASN A 100 -9.69 12.64 7.82
CA ASN A 100 -9.32 12.42 9.22
C ASN A 100 -8.38 11.22 9.41
N ASP A 101 -8.04 10.48 8.36
CA ASP A 101 -7.15 9.33 8.46
C ASP A 101 -5.69 9.76 8.68
N ALA A 102 -5.26 9.73 9.94
CA ALA A 102 -3.91 10.12 10.35
C ALA A 102 -2.81 9.29 9.66
N ARG A 103 -3.07 8.03 9.31
CA ARG A 103 -2.07 7.16 8.66
C ARG A 103 -1.78 7.62 7.24
N SER A 104 -2.80 7.93 6.46
CA SER A 104 -2.64 8.38 5.08
C SER A 104 -1.88 9.71 5.05
N TRP A 105 -2.20 10.64 5.95
CA TRP A 105 -1.42 11.87 6.14
C TRP A 105 0.05 11.62 6.53
N GLN A 106 0.30 10.68 7.45
CA GLN A 106 1.66 10.33 7.85
C GLN A 106 2.49 9.84 6.67
N TYR A 107 1.97 8.92 5.86
CA TYR A 107 2.71 8.38 4.71
C TYR A 107 2.86 9.41 3.59
N LEU A 108 1.85 10.26 3.36
CA LEU A 108 1.93 11.34 2.40
C LEU A 108 2.97 12.40 2.81
N GLY A 109 3.03 12.73 4.11
CA GLY A 109 4.05 13.61 4.68
C GLY A 109 5.46 13.05 4.54
N MET A 110 5.64 11.74 4.80
CA MET A 110 6.92 11.06 4.57
C MET A 110 7.35 11.16 3.10
N TYR A 111 6.43 10.92 2.16
CA TYR A 111 6.72 11.06 0.72
C TYR A 111 7.26 12.46 0.37
N PHE A 112 6.57 13.52 0.80
CA PHE A 112 7.00 14.89 0.50
C PHE A 112 8.35 15.22 1.17
N LEU A 113 8.60 14.76 2.39
CA LEU A 113 9.89 14.95 3.05
C LEU A 113 11.03 14.29 2.27
N PHE A 114 10.87 13.01 1.89
CA PHE A 114 11.90 12.29 1.14
C PHE A 114 12.13 12.89 -0.25
N PHE A 115 11.07 13.34 -0.93
CA PHE A 115 11.19 13.99 -2.24
C PHE A 115 12.00 15.30 -2.18
N HIS A 116 11.77 16.13 -1.17
CA HIS A 116 12.52 17.38 -1.00
C HIS A 116 13.99 17.13 -0.65
N VAL A 117 14.27 16.15 0.23
CA VAL A 117 15.65 15.79 0.62
C VAL A 117 16.43 15.20 -0.57
N TRP A 118 15.82 14.34 -1.38
CA TRP A 118 16.49 13.75 -2.55
C TRP A 118 16.82 14.79 -3.61
N ARG A 119 15.91 15.73 -3.91
CA ARG A 119 16.21 16.83 -4.84
C ARG A 119 17.35 17.69 -4.33
N ALA A 120 17.37 18.02 -3.04
CA ALA A 120 18.44 18.83 -2.45
C ALA A 120 19.82 18.16 -2.60
N LEU A 121 19.90 16.83 -2.51
CA LEU A 121 21.15 16.07 -2.70
C LEU A 121 21.59 15.95 -4.16
N THR A 122 20.65 15.99 -5.13
CA THR A 122 20.99 15.92 -6.57
C THR A 122 21.46 17.26 -7.17
N TYR A 123 21.34 18.37 -6.43
CA TYR A 123 21.80 19.70 -6.84
C TYR A 123 23.06 20.17 -6.08
N LEU A 124 23.75 19.26 -5.37
CA LEU A 124 25.08 19.44 -4.78
C LEU A 124 26.09 18.57 -5.53
#